data_AF-R7SMC4-F1
#
_entry.id   AF-R7SMC4-F1
#
_cell.length_a   1.000
_cell.length_b   1.000
_cell.length_c   1.000
_cell.angle_alpha   90.00
_cell.angle_beta   90.00
_cell.angle_gamma   90.00
#
_symmetry.space_group_name_H-M   'P 1'
#
loop_
_entity.id
_entity.type
_entity.pdbx_description
1 polymer ?
#
loop_
_entity_poly.entity_id
_entity_poly.type
_entity_poly.pdbx_seq_one_letter_code
_entity_poly.pdbx_strand_id
1 'polypeptide(L)'
;MQWAEYHHSSIINATLACYIHKKDFVPDVTNKYLLQLSLNYINDPSLPVEKKFELRGAHFSSKDEPLCAPLYKVVFAQRPAAVEIGKMEMGRKLYWGTGAYLLMARFRPDQVQFGTDGIPFWKHFGIDALHAMARPACRNPLDQLEENLMEGL
;
A
#
# COMPACT_ATOMS: atom_id res chain seq x y z
N MET A 1 -12.61 -1.76 6.10
CA MET A 1 -12.68 -0.37 5.59
C MET A 1 -13.11 -0.51 4.15
N GLN A 2 -14.39 -0.28 3.84
CA GLN A 2 -14.98 -0.68 2.55
C GLN A 2 -14.30 -0.03 1.34
N TRP A 3 -13.80 1.21 1.46
CA TRP A 3 -13.00 1.86 0.41
C TRP A 3 -11.71 1.08 0.09
N ALA A 4 -10.98 0.62 1.12
CA ALA A 4 -9.74 -0.15 0.94
C ALA A 4 -10.00 -1.54 0.35
N GLU A 5 -11.19 -2.10 0.58
CA GLU A 5 -11.62 -3.36 -0.01
C GLU A 5 -11.98 -3.18 -1.49
N TYR A 6 -12.67 -2.09 -1.84
CA TYR A 6 -12.99 -1.75 -3.22
C TYR A 6 -11.71 -1.56 -4.06
N HIS A 7 -10.80 -0.71 -3.57
CA HIS A 7 -9.55 -0.37 -4.28
C HIS A 7 -8.42 -1.38 -4.06
N HIS A 8 -8.71 -2.53 -3.44
CA HIS A 8 -7.67 -3.44 -2.94
C HIS A 8 -6.72 -3.92 -4.04
N SER A 9 -7.27 -4.34 -5.17
CA SER A 9 -6.52 -4.85 -6.31
C SER A 9 -5.63 -3.78 -6.93
N SER A 10 -6.15 -2.56 -7.12
CA SER A 10 -5.39 -1.42 -7.64
C SER A 10 -4.20 -1.08 -6.73
N ILE A 11 -4.42 -1.06 -5.41
CA ILE A 11 -3.35 -0.79 -4.42
C ILE A 11 -2.29 -1.91 -4.43
N ILE A 12 -2.70 -3.19 -4.45
CA ILE A 12 -1.77 -4.33 -4.53
C ILE A 12 -0.95 -4.27 -5.82
N ASN A 13 -1.60 -4.05 -6.96
CA ASN A 13 -0.92 -4.01 -8.26
C ASN A 13 0.09 -2.88 -8.34
N ALA A 14 -0.26 -1.69 -7.86
CA ALA A 14 0.67 -0.56 -7.77
C ALA A 14 1.85 -0.85 -6.83
N THR A 15 1.57 -1.46 -5.67
CA THR A 15 2.61 -1.86 -4.70
C THR A 15 3.56 -2.90 -5.32
N LEU A 16 3.01 -3.92 -5.99
CA LEU A 16 3.78 -4.96 -6.67
C LEU A 16 4.65 -4.36 -7.79
N ALA A 17 4.08 -3.50 -8.62
CA ALA A 17 4.84 -2.81 -9.66
C ALA A 17 6.01 -2.01 -9.04
N CYS A 18 5.77 -1.27 -7.95
CA CYS A 18 6.85 -0.58 -7.24
C CYS A 18 7.97 -1.53 -6.77
N TYR A 19 7.63 -2.70 -6.24
CA TYR A 19 8.63 -3.72 -5.89
C TYR A 19 9.40 -4.18 -7.12
N ILE A 20 8.73 -4.50 -8.23
CA ILE A 20 9.38 -4.99 -9.45
C ILE A 20 10.34 -3.94 -10.02
N HIS A 21 9.97 -2.66 -10.02
CA HIS A 21 10.84 -1.58 -10.48
C HIS A 21 12.11 -1.42 -9.61
N LYS A 22 12.08 -1.82 -8.34
CA LYS A 22 13.19 -1.66 -7.39
C LYS A 22 13.96 -2.94 -7.06
N LYS A 23 13.42 -4.13 -7.32
CA LYS A 23 13.97 -5.41 -6.86
C LYS A 23 15.40 -5.68 -7.36
N ASP A 24 15.76 -5.14 -8.52
CA ASP A 24 17.09 -5.33 -9.12
C ASP A 24 18.15 -4.43 -8.46
N PHE A 25 17.74 -3.37 -7.76
CA PHE A 25 18.63 -2.42 -7.06
C PHE A 25 18.59 -2.59 -5.54
N VAL A 26 17.50 -3.14 -5.00
CA VAL A 26 17.27 -3.30 -3.57
C VAL A 26 17.04 -4.78 -3.27
N PRO A 27 18.05 -5.48 -2.73
CA PRO A 27 17.86 -6.85 -2.26
C PRO A 27 16.80 -6.90 -1.16
N ASP A 28 15.90 -7.89 -1.24
CA ASP A 28 14.79 -8.10 -0.31
C ASP A 28 13.90 -6.85 -0.15
N VAL A 29 13.53 -6.23 -1.28
CA VAL A 29 12.76 -4.98 -1.32
C VAL A 29 11.47 -5.04 -0.50
N THR A 30 10.79 -6.20 -0.45
CA THR A 30 9.53 -6.39 0.30
C THR A 30 9.68 -6.37 1.82
N ASN A 31 10.91 -6.49 2.33
CA ASN A 31 11.23 -6.40 3.76
C ASN A 31 11.78 -5.00 4.14
N LYS A 32 11.85 -4.10 3.17
CA LYS A 32 12.48 -2.79 3.31
C LYS A 32 11.58 -1.64 2.90
N TYR A 33 10.57 -1.89 2.06
CA TYR A 33 9.71 -0.86 1.51
C TYR A 33 8.24 -1.23 1.65
N LEU A 34 7.38 -0.20 1.68
CA LEU A 34 5.93 -0.33 1.59
C LEU A 34 5.35 0.80 0.73
N LEU A 35 4.13 0.61 0.22
CA LEU A 35 3.38 1.69 -0.40
C LEU A 35 2.56 2.43 0.66
N GLN A 36 2.74 3.75 0.79
CA GLN A 36 1.92 4.60 1.63
C GLN A 36 1.02 5.48 0.78
N LEU A 37 -0.27 5.52 1.11
CA LEU A 37 -1.25 6.47 0.56
C LEU A 37 -1.71 7.42 1.66
N SER A 38 -1.75 8.72 1.36
CA SER A 38 -2.34 9.74 2.22
C SER A 38 -3.71 10.10 1.67
N LEU A 39 -4.75 9.99 2.49
CA LEU A 39 -6.14 10.11 2.08
C LEU A 39 -6.86 11.15 2.92
N ASN A 40 -7.72 11.95 2.31
CA ASN A 40 -8.69 12.79 3.00
C ASN A 40 -10.08 12.20 2.84
N TYR A 41 -10.81 12.03 3.93
CA TYR A 41 -12.21 11.63 3.90
C TYR A 41 -13.08 12.78 3.38
N ILE A 42 -14.00 12.45 2.47
CA ILE A 42 -15.01 13.36 1.97
C ILE A 42 -16.33 13.05 2.68
N ASN A 43 -16.76 13.99 3.52
CA ASN A 43 -18.01 13.87 4.28
C ASN A 43 -19.24 14.25 3.44
N ASP A 44 -19.46 13.51 2.36
CA ASP A 44 -20.66 13.63 1.53
C ASP A 44 -21.35 12.26 1.49
N PRO A 45 -22.54 12.09 2.11
CA PRO A 45 -23.25 10.81 2.15
C PRO A 45 -23.70 10.31 0.77
N SER A 46 -23.88 11.20 -0.21
CA SER A 46 -24.33 10.86 -1.56
C SER A 46 -23.26 10.17 -2.41
N LEU A 47 -21.99 10.37 -2.09
CA LEU A 47 -20.90 9.73 -2.81
C LEU A 47 -20.93 8.21 -2.61
N PRO A 48 -20.64 7.41 -3.66
CA PRO A 48 -20.45 5.98 -3.51
C PRO A 48 -19.16 5.69 -2.75
N VAL A 49 -19.00 4.44 -2.28
CA VAL A 49 -17.93 4.07 -1.34
C VAL A 49 -16.55 4.40 -1.89
N GLU A 50 -16.31 4.15 -3.17
CA GLU A 50 -15.06 4.35 -3.89
C GLU A 50 -14.63 5.81 -4.02
N LYS A 51 -15.58 6.76 -3.87
CA LYS A 51 -15.32 8.21 -3.90
C LYS A 51 -15.33 8.87 -2.51
N LYS A 52 -15.45 8.12 -1.41
CA LYS A 52 -15.44 8.69 -0.05
C LYS A 52 -14.08 9.21 0.41
N PHE A 53 -13.01 8.98 -0.34
CA PHE A 53 -11.68 9.46 -0.01
C PHE A 53 -11.02 10.09 -1.24
N GLU A 54 -10.38 11.23 -1.01
CA GLU A 54 -9.50 11.91 -1.96
C GLU A 54 -8.05 11.49 -1.70
N LEU A 55 -7.31 11.10 -2.75
CA LEU A 55 -5.88 10.86 -2.65
C LEU A 55 -5.13 12.20 -2.55
N ARG A 56 -4.30 12.35 -1.52
CA ARG A 56 -3.44 13.54 -1.30
C ARG A 56 -1.98 13.30 -1.63
N GLY A 57 -1.57 12.05 -1.72
CA GLY A 57 -0.21 11.67 -2.07
C GLY A 57 0.01 10.17 -1.94
N ALA A 58 0.88 9.64 -2.80
CA ALA A 58 1.32 8.26 -2.78
C ALA A 58 2.86 8.22 -2.72
N HIS A 59 3.40 7.38 -1.85
CA HIS A 59 4.84 7.25 -1.66
C HIS A 59 5.23 5.79 -1.50
N PHE A 60 6.27 5.38 -2.21
CA PHE A 60 6.89 4.08 -2.00
C PHE A 60 8.15 4.24 -1.16
N SER A 61 8.00 4.02 0.15
CA SER A 61 8.94 4.50 1.16
C SER A 61 9.69 3.35 1.84
N SER A 62 10.92 3.62 2.26
CA SER A 62 11.69 2.69 3.07
C SER A 62 11.14 2.63 4.50
N LYS A 63 11.20 1.45 5.13
CA LYS A 63 10.86 1.27 6.55
C LYS A 63 11.70 2.14 7.50
N ASP A 64 12.88 2.54 7.04
CA ASP A 64 13.85 3.35 7.78
C ASP A 64 13.69 4.85 7.50
N GLU A 65 12.64 5.25 6.76
CA GLU A 65 12.30 6.66 6.48
C GLU A 65 12.10 7.44 7.80
N PRO A 66 12.96 8.43 8.14
CA PRO A 66 13.01 9.01 9.48
C PRO A 66 11.68 9.61 9.96
N LEU A 67 10.92 10.23 9.05
CA LEU A 67 9.68 10.91 9.36
C LEU A 67 8.52 9.94 9.71
N CYS A 68 8.57 8.71 9.19
CA CYS A 68 7.51 7.70 9.36
C CYS A 68 7.98 6.46 10.14
N ALA A 69 9.26 6.40 10.54
CA ALA A 69 9.89 5.23 11.12
C ALA A 69 9.12 4.60 12.30
N PRO A 70 8.54 5.36 13.26
CA PRO A 70 7.77 4.75 14.35
C PRO A 70 6.56 3.96 13.85
N LEU A 71 5.79 4.50 12.91
CA LEU A 71 4.62 3.83 12.35
C LEU A 71 5.02 2.64 11.49
N TYR A 72 6.04 2.80 10.65
CA TYR A 72 6.52 1.71 9.80
C TYR A 72 7.04 0.54 10.64
N LYS A 73 7.71 0.79 11.77
CA LYS A 73 8.10 -0.28 12.71
C LYS A 73 6.91 -1.11 13.17
N VAL A 74 5.75 -0.49 13.44
CA VAL A 74 4.53 -1.20 13.84
C VAL A 74 3.99 -2.07 12.69
N VAL A 75 3.95 -1.54 11.47
CA VAL A 75 3.56 -2.30 10.27
C VAL A 75 4.48 -3.51 10.10
N PHE A 76 5.79 -3.29 10.06
CA PHE A 76 6.78 -4.35 9.84
C PHE A 76 6.89 -5.35 10.99
N ALA A 77 6.53 -4.98 12.22
CA ALA A 77 6.48 -5.91 13.35
C ALA A 77 5.46 -7.05 13.14
N GLN A 78 4.41 -6.82 12.35
CA GLN A 78 3.41 -7.85 12.01
C GLN A 78 3.80 -8.70 10.80
N ARG A 79 4.82 -8.29 10.04
CA ARG A 79 5.24 -8.97 8.81
C ARG A 79 5.64 -10.44 9.02
N PRO A 80 6.34 -10.87 10.10
CA PRO A 80 6.72 -12.27 10.26
C PRO A 80 5.53 -13.23 10.24
N ALA A 81 4.41 -12.87 10.87
CA ALA A 81 3.19 -13.67 10.84
C ALA A 81 2.58 -13.72 9.42
N ALA A 82 2.54 -12.58 8.73
CA ALA A 82 2.04 -12.49 7.36
C ALA A 82 2.90 -13.28 6.35
N VAL A 83 4.20 -13.41 6.60
CA VAL A 83 5.10 -14.26 5.79
C VAL A 83 4.70 -15.72 5.90
N GLU A 84 4.46 -16.22 7.11
CA GLU A 84 4.08 -17.61 7.31
C GLU A 84 2.71 -17.90 6.70
N ILE A 85 1.74 -16.98 6.82
CA ILE A 85 0.45 -17.08 6.14
C ILE A 85 0.63 -17.14 4.61
N GLY A 86 1.38 -16.20 4.02
CA GLY A 86 1.61 -16.18 2.57
C GLY A 86 2.30 -17.44 2.05
N LYS A 87 3.26 -17.98 2.79
CA LYS A 87 3.90 -19.27 2.46
C LYS A 87 2.93 -20.45 2.53
N MET A 88 1.99 -20.44 3.47
CA MET A 88 0.96 -21.47 3.59
C MET A 88 -0.07 -21.39 2.46
N GLU A 89 -0.55 -20.19 2.13
CA GLU A 89 -1.58 -19.98 1.11
C GLU A 89 -1.08 -20.28 -0.31
N MET A 90 0.14 -19.84 -0.66
CA MET A 90 0.70 -19.98 -2.00
C MET A 90 1.57 -21.24 -2.18
N GLY A 91 2.00 -21.83 -1.07
CA GLY A 91 3.02 -22.88 -1.05
C GLY A 91 4.44 -22.31 -1.12
N ARG A 92 5.36 -22.92 -0.35
CA ARG A 92 6.75 -22.44 -0.18
C ARG A 92 7.56 -22.33 -1.47
N LYS A 93 7.22 -23.11 -2.51
CA LYS A 93 7.93 -23.08 -3.81
C LYS A 93 7.55 -21.88 -4.66
N LEU A 94 6.30 -21.42 -4.57
CA LEU A 94 5.78 -20.31 -5.35
C LEU A 94 5.90 -18.98 -4.61
N TYR A 95 5.96 -18.98 -3.28
CA TYR A 95 6.12 -17.78 -2.49
C TYR A 95 7.43 -17.04 -2.81
N TRP A 96 7.32 -15.77 -3.21
CA TRP A 96 8.46 -14.89 -3.46
C TRP A 96 8.69 -13.90 -2.32
N GLY A 97 7.62 -13.31 -1.77
CA GLY A 97 7.72 -12.32 -0.72
C GLY A 97 6.37 -11.91 -0.14
N THR A 98 6.41 -10.99 0.83
CA THR A 98 5.21 -10.40 1.44
C THR A 98 5.28 -8.90 1.28
N GLY A 99 4.37 -8.36 0.47
CA GLY A 99 4.19 -6.94 0.30
C GLY A 99 3.40 -6.31 1.45
N ALA A 100 3.53 -5.01 1.60
CA ALA A 100 2.74 -4.20 2.52
C ALA A 100 2.30 -2.89 1.86
N TYR A 101 1.10 -2.44 2.22
CA TYR A 101 0.67 -1.06 2.00
C TYR A 101 0.07 -0.46 3.28
N LEU A 102 0.15 0.86 3.40
CA LEU A 102 -0.34 1.67 4.50
C LEU A 102 -1.23 2.80 3.94
N LEU A 103 -2.40 2.97 4.52
CA LEU A 103 -3.31 4.07 4.28
C LEU A 103 -3.28 4.99 5.50
N MET A 104 -3.05 6.27 5.28
CA MET A 104 -3.14 7.32 6.29
C MET A 104 -4.37 8.18 5.98
N ALA A 105 -5.49 7.87 6.63
CA ALA A 105 -6.77 8.53 6.39
C ALA A 105 -7.00 9.68 7.38
N ARG A 106 -7.27 10.88 6.87
CA ARG A 106 -7.65 12.05 7.66
C ARG A 106 -9.15 12.29 7.56
N PHE A 107 -9.83 12.40 8.69
CA PHE A 107 -11.28 12.63 8.74
C PHE A 107 -11.66 14.09 8.97
N ARG A 108 -10.69 14.93 9.35
CA ARG A 108 -10.87 16.37 9.55
C ARG A 108 -9.84 17.15 8.72
N PRO A 109 -9.95 17.12 7.37
CA PRO A 109 -8.93 17.68 6.48
C PRO A 109 -8.61 19.16 6.74
N ASP A 110 -9.56 19.92 7.28
CA ASP A 110 -9.41 21.35 7.58
C ASP A 110 -8.77 21.65 8.93
N GLN A 111 -8.56 20.65 9.80
CA GLN A 111 -7.92 20.80 11.10
C GLN A 111 -6.52 20.20 11.07
N VAL A 112 -5.51 21.00 10.73
CA VAL A 112 -4.12 20.54 10.70
C VAL A 112 -3.57 20.38 12.11
N GLN A 113 -3.85 19.25 12.75
CA GLN A 113 -3.09 18.78 13.91
C GLN A 113 -2.11 17.69 13.48
N PHE A 114 -0.85 18.08 13.33
CA PHE A 114 0.24 17.16 13.03
C PHE A 114 0.35 16.08 14.12
N GLY A 115 0.35 14.81 13.71
CA GLY A 115 0.55 13.66 14.60
C GLY A 115 -0.71 13.05 15.24
N THR A 116 -1.87 13.71 15.16
CA THR A 116 -3.12 13.21 15.76
C THR A 116 -4.25 12.92 14.77
N ASP A 117 -4.16 13.43 13.54
CA ASP A 117 -5.34 13.47 12.65
C ASP A 117 -5.36 12.39 11.55
N GLY A 118 -4.28 11.62 11.40
CA GLY A 118 -4.21 10.50 10.46
C GLY A 118 -4.48 9.16 11.16
N ILE A 119 -5.54 8.47 10.76
CA ILE A 119 -5.85 7.11 11.22
C ILE A 119 -5.14 6.11 10.29
N PRO A 120 -4.18 5.31 10.79
CA PRO A 120 -3.47 4.34 9.98
C PRO A 120 -4.32 3.08 9.76
N PHE A 121 -4.28 2.55 8.55
CA PHE A 121 -4.77 1.22 8.20
C PHE A 121 -3.74 0.55 7.29
N TRP A 122 -3.30 -0.66 7.59
CA TRP A 122 -2.35 -1.38 6.75
C TRP A 122 -2.79 -2.80 6.50
N LYS A 123 -2.30 -3.37 5.40
CA LYS A 123 -2.39 -4.79 5.12
C LYS A 123 -1.08 -5.31 4.57
N HIS A 124 -0.83 -6.58 4.88
CA HIS A 124 0.17 -7.39 4.22
C HIS A 124 -0.51 -8.32 3.22
N PHE A 125 0.20 -8.68 2.16
CA PHE A 125 -0.27 -9.63 1.16
C PHE A 125 0.89 -10.48 0.64
N GLY A 126 0.61 -11.75 0.35
CA GLY A 126 1.58 -12.66 -0.29
C GLY A 126 1.82 -12.26 -1.74
N ILE A 127 3.03 -12.48 -2.23
CA ILE A 127 3.42 -12.30 -3.62
C ILE A 127 4.05 -13.60 -4.09
N ASP A 128 3.52 -14.20 -5.15
CA ASP A 128 4.12 -15.36 -5.78
C ASP A 128 5.21 -14.98 -6.80
N ALA A 129 6.01 -15.97 -7.17
CA ALA A 129 7.14 -15.82 -8.08
C ALA A 129 6.72 -15.43 -9.50
N LEU A 130 5.52 -15.82 -9.97
CA LEU A 130 5.05 -15.45 -11.31
C LEU A 130 4.77 -13.96 -11.37
N HIS A 131 4.05 -13.44 -10.38
CA HIS A 131 3.79 -12.01 -10.25
C HIS A 131 5.08 -11.20 -10.03
N ALA A 132 6.04 -11.71 -9.25
CA ALA A 132 7.32 -11.04 -9.04
C ALA A 132 8.21 -10.96 -10.30
N MET A 133 7.97 -11.83 -11.27
CA MET A 133 8.65 -11.84 -12.58
C MET A 133 7.86 -11.12 -13.68
N ALA A 134 6.66 -10.61 -13.37
CA ALA A 134 5.86 -9.87 -14.33
C ALA A 134 6.59 -8.60 -14.78
N ARG A 135 6.26 -8.14 -15.99
CA ARG A 135 6.68 -6.82 -16.48
C ARG A 135 5.54 -5.84 -16.29
N PRO A 136 5.69 -4.80 -15.45
CA PRO A 136 4.68 -3.77 -15.32
C PRO A 136 4.41 -3.15 -16.69
N ALA A 137 3.14 -3.09 -17.08
CA ALA A 137 2.73 -2.41 -18.31
C ALA A 137 2.63 -0.89 -18.12
N CYS A 138 2.61 -0.42 -16.87
CA CYS A 138 2.50 1.00 -16.53
C CYS A 138 3.86 1.73 -16.65
N ARG A 139 3.81 3.04 -16.91
CA ARG A 139 5.00 3.89 -16.98
C ARG A 139 5.55 4.18 -15.58
N ASN A 140 4.66 4.67 -14.72
CA ASN A 140 4.90 4.95 -13.31
C ASN A 140 3.76 4.31 -12.49
N PRO A 141 4.07 3.39 -11.57
CA PRO A 141 3.05 2.72 -10.77
C PRO A 141 2.19 3.66 -9.91
N LEU A 142 2.74 4.79 -9.46
CA LEU A 142 2.03 5.72 -8.58
C LEU A 142 1.08 6.60 -9.37
N ASP A 143 1.49 7.10 -10.53
CA ASP A 143 0.65 7.89 -11.42
C ASP A 143 -0.55 7.05 -11.89
N GLN A 144 -0.30 5.79 -12.27
CA GLN A 144 -1.38 4.86 -12.65
C GLN A 144 -2.34 4.58 -11.49
N LEU A 145 -1.82 4.47 -10.27
CA LEU A 145 -2.67 4.28 -9.09
C LEU A 145 -3.55 5.50 -8.86
N GLU A 146 -3.01 6.70 -8.99
CA GLU A 146 -3.78 7.94 -8.85
C GLU A 146 -4.91 8.00 -9.89
N GLU A 147 -4.63 7.68 -11.15
CA GLU A 147 -5.65 7.55 -12.21
C GLU A 147 -6.73 6.52 -11.83
N ASN A 148 -6.34 5.31 -11.42
CA ASN A 148 -7.30 4.26 -11.05
C ASN A 148 -8.20 4.68 -9.88
N LEU A 149 -7.64 5.32 -8.85
CA LEU A 149 -8.40 5.78 -7.69
C LEU A 149 -9.37 6.92 -8.07
N MET A 150 -8.95 7.82 -8.97
CA MET A 150 -9.80 8.89 -9.49
C MET A 150 -10.92 8.38 -10.39
N GLU A 151 -10.68 7.34 -11.19
CA GLU A 151 -11.68 6.76 -12.08
C GLU A 151 -12.62 5.79 -11.33
N GLY A 152 -12.15 5.16 -10.25
CA GLY A 152 -12.90 4.14 -9.50
C GLY A 152 -12.66 2.73 -10.03
N LEU A 153 -11.42 2.43 -10.45
CA LEU A 153 -11.00 1.18 -11.07
C LEU A 153 -10.18 0.28 -10.13
#